data_AF-A0AA35GA63-F1
#
_entry.id   AF-A0AA35GA63-F1
#
_cell.length_a   1.000
_cell.length_b   1.000
_cell.length_c   1.000
_cell.angle_alpha   90.00
_cell.angle_beta   90.00
_cell.angle_gamma   90.00
#
_symmetry.space_group_name_H-M   'P 1'
#
loop_
_entity.id
_entity.type
_entity.pdbx_description
1 polymer ?
#
loop_
_entity_poly.entity_id
_entity_poly.type
_entity_poly.pdbx_seq_one_letter_code
_entity_poly.pdbx_strand_id
1 'polypeptide(L)'
;MLPRPGPAEGETMHGARYEVRFEGGRQRRYFADRQQLLRAVLRLSLQVDDPRFEVWEDAGPVELADGRTLGRRFRLSAVLDFRESDLWDRLAQELEAAGGG
;
A
#
# COMPACT_ATOMS: atom_id res chain seq x y z
N MET A 1 -22.84 32.57 4.50
CA MET A 1 -21.66 31.92 5.12
C MET A 1 -21.70 30.46 4.72
N LEU A 2 -21.01 30.09 3.63
CA LEU A 2 -20.83 28.68 3.26
C LEU A 2 -19.68 28.13 4.10
N PRO A 3 -19.74 26.89 4.60
CA PRO A 3 -18.57 26.27 5.20
C PRO A 3 -17.47 26.23 4.13
N ARG A 4 -16.27 26.71 4.49
CA ARG A 4 -15.09 26.53 3.65
C ARG A 4 -14.99 25.03 3.36
N PRO A 5 -14.87 24.57 2.11
CA PRO A 5 -14.45 23.20 1.90
C PRO A 5 -13.12 23.06 2.63
N GLY A 6 -13.06 22.19 3.64
CA GLY A 6 -11.80 21.64 4.08
C GLY A 6 -11.05 21.13 2.85
N PRO A 7 -9.71 21.10 2.85
CA PRO A 7 -8.96 20.60 1.71
C PRO A 7 -9.63 19.31 1.26
N ALA A 8 -10.07 19.27 0.01
CA ALA A 8 -10.69 18.09 -0.54
C ALA A 8 -9.72 16.94 -0.26
N GLU A 9 -10.12 16.00 0.60
CA GLU A 9 -9.40 14.75 0.85
C GLU A 9 -9.30 13.88 -0.42
N GLY A 10 -9.65 14.43 -1.59
CA GLY A 10 -9.51 13.88 -2.92
C GLY A 10 -8.35 14.43 -3.76
N GLU A 11 -7.58 15.43 -3.29
CA GLU A 11 -6.38 15.92 -4.02
C GLU A 11 -5.06 15.32 -3.50
N THR A 12 -5.12 14.34 -2.61
CA THR A 12 -3.93 13.64 -2.12
C THR A 12 -3.75 12.34 -2.90
N MET A 13 -2.79 12.34 -3.83
CA MET A 13 -2.20 11.14 -4.47
C MET A 13 -3.10 10.40 -5.48
N HIS A 14 -3.53 11.10 -6.53
CA HIS A 14 -4.12 10.48 -7.74
C HIS A 14 -3.16 9.48 -8.39
N GLY A 15 -3.16 8.23 -7.94
CA GLY A 15 -2.38 7.15 -8.57
C GLY A 15 -1.85 6.10 -7.61
N ALA A 16 -1.84 6.34 -6.29
CA ALA A 16 -1.40 5.33 -5.34
C ALA A 16 -2.42 4.19 -5.25
N ARG A 17 -2.05 3.02 -5.78
CA ARG A 17 -2.86 1.79 -5.76
C ARG A 17 -2.54 0.90 -4.58
N TYR A 18 -1.39 1.12 -3.93
CA TYR A 18 -0.94 0.34 -2.79
C TYR A 18 -0.40 1.22 -1.67
N GLU A 19 -0.58 0.77 -0.43
CA GLU A 19 -0.02 1.36 0.77
C GLU A 19 0.74 0.28 1.53
N VAL A 20 1.99 0.56 1.92
CA VAL A 20 2.77 -0.31 2.81
C VAL A 20 2.88 0.37 4.16
N ARG A 21 2.60 -0.39 5.22
CA ARG A 21 2.85 0.02 6.60
C ARG A 21 3.90 -0.86 7.23
N PHE A 22 4.84 -0.27 7.95
CA PHE A 22 5.91 -1.00 8.65
C PHE A 22 6.27 -0.26 9.94
N GLU A 23 7.10 -0.87 10.78
CA GLU A 23 7.38 -0.41 12.15
C GLU A 23 6.10 -0.32 13.00
N GLY A 24 5.33 -1.41 13.02
CA GLY A 24 4.05 -1.46 13.74
C GLY A 24 3.03 -0.41 13.30
N GLY A 25 3.10 0.04 12.04
CA GLY A 25 2.20 1.05 11.46
C GLY A 25 2.62 2.50 11.66
N ARG A 26 3.81 2.76 12.24
CA ARG A 26 4.36 4.12 12.39
C ARG A 26 4.75 4.73 11.06
N GLN A 27 5.32 3.92 10.18
CA GLN A 27 5.73 4.35 8.85
C GLN A 27 4.72 3.86 7.81
N ARG A 28 4.37 4.76 6.88
CA ARG A 28 3.44 4.50 5.79
C ARG A 28 4.01 5.01 4.48
N ARG A 29 3.99 4.19 3.44
CA ARG A 29 4.40 4.57 2.09
C ARG A 29 3.36 4.18 1.07
N TYR A 30 3.12 5.10 0.14
CA TYR A 30 2.15 4.93 -0.93
C TYR A 30 2.88 4.62 -2.24
N PHE A 31 2.36 3.66 -2.99
CA PHE A 31 2.92 3.22 -4.26
C PHE A 31 1.83 3.18 -5.31
N ALA A 32 2.17 3.61 -6.52
CA ALA A 32 1.27 3.52 -7.66
C ALA A 32 1.23 2.11 -8.27
N ASP A 33 2.33 1.37 -8.13
CA ASP A 33 2.53 0.08 -8.78
C ASP A 33 3.04 -0.98 -7.80
N ARG A 34 2.66 -2.24 -8.03
CA ARG A 34 3.01 -3.38 -7.17
C ARG A 34 4.49 -3.71 -7.24
N GLN A 35 5.11 -3.58 -8.41
CA GLN A 35 6.55 -3.80 -8.61
C GLN A 35 7.38 -2.78 -7.81
N GLN A 36 6.96 -1.50 -7.82
CA GLN A 36 7.61 -0.46 -7.03
C GLN A 36 7.49 -0.72 -5.53
N LEU A 37 6.31 -1.18 -5.09
CA LEU A 37 6.07 -1.61 -3.73
C LEU A 37 7.00 -2.76 -3.33
N LEU A 38 7.03 -3.84 -4.11
CA LEU A 38 7.85 -5.03 -3.80
C LEU A 38 9.33 -4.68 -3.72
N ARG A 39 9.83 -3.90 -4.69
CA ARG A 39 11.22 -3.44 -4.70
C ARG A 39 11.55 -2.55 -3.50
N ALA A 40 10.62 -1.70 -3.08
CA ALA A 40 10.79 -0.87 -1.89
C ALA A 40 10.79 -1.71 -0.62
N VAL A 41 9.90 -2.69 -0.48
CA VAL A 41 9.84 -3.60 0.67
C VAL A 41 11.13 -4.40 0.81
N LEU A 42 11.63 -5.01 -0.27
CA LEU A 42 12.90 -5.75 -0.28
C LEU A 42 14.11 -4.86 0.08
N ARG A 43 14.08 -3.59 -0.33
CA ARG A 43 15.13 -2.64 0.04
C ARG A 43 15.01 -2.23 1.51
N LEU A 44 13.79 -1.98 1.99
CA LEU A 44 13.52 -1.55 3.36
C LEU A 44 13.83 -2.67 4.34
N SER A 45 13.57 -3.94 4.02
CA SER A 45 13.89 -5.08 4.89
C SER A 45 15.38 -5.22 5.19
N LEU A 46 16.26 -4.59 4.40
CA LEU A 46 17.71 -4.52 4.65
C LEU A 46 18.11 -3.28 5.50
N GLN A 47 17.20 -2.32 5.66
CA GLN A 47 17.45 -1.02 6.30
C GLN A 47 16.71 -0.84 7.62
N VAL A 48 15.58 -1.55 7.80
CA VAL A 48 14.74 -1.47 9.00
C VAL A 48 14.85 -2.77 9.78
N ASP A 49 14.83 -2.66 11.11
CA ASP A 49 14.87 -3.82 12.01
C ASP A 49 13.51 -4.53 12.08
N ASP A 50 12.43 -3.86 11.64
CA ASP A 50 11.08 -4.41 11.66
C ASP A 50 10.90 -5.47 10.56
N PRO A 51 10.59 -6.73 10.92
CA PRO A 51 10.44 -7.79 9.94
C PRO A 51 9.05 -7.78 9.28
N ARG A 52 8.10 -6.95 9.71
CA ARG A 52 6.70 -7.07 9.31
C ARG A 52 6.22 -5.85 8.51
N PHE A 53 5.78 -6.12 7.29
CA PHE A 53 5.24 -5.13 6.38
C PHE A 53 3.80 -5.47 6.04
N GLU A 54 2.88 -4.56 6.32
CA GLU A 54 1.47 -4.70 5.96
C GLU A 54 1.22 -4.02 4.62
N VAL A 55 0.83 -4.80 3.62
CA VAL A 55 0.51 -4.33 2.28
C VAL A 55 -0.99 -4.19 2.15
N TRP A 56 -1.42 -2.99 1.84
CA TRP A 56 -2.80 -2.62 1.60
C TRP A 56 -2.96 -2.23 0.14
N GLU A 57 -4.04 -2.70 -0.49
CA GLU A 57 -4.34 -2.42 -1.89
C GLU A 57 -5.64 -1.62 -1.98
N ASP A 58 -5.73 -0.73 -2.96
CA ASP A 58 -6.96 -0.04 -3.35
C ASP A 58 -8.04 -1.08 -3.69
N ALA A 59 -9.04 -1.15 -2.83
CA ALA A 59 -10.19 -2.03 -2.95
C ALA A 59 -11.37 -1.33 -3.66
N GLY A 60 -11.08 -0.26 -4.41
CA GLY A 60 -12.07 0.54 -5.10
C GLY A 60 -12.70 1.66 -4.25
N PRO A 61 -13.59 2.45 -4.88
CA PRO A 61 -14.32 3.52 -4.22
C PRO A 61 -15.31 2.94 -3.19
N VAL A 62 -15.36 3.54 -2.01
CA VAL A 62 -16.43 3.25 -1.04
C VAL A 62 -17.66 4.02 -1.47
N GLU A 63 -18.64 3.30 -1.98
CA GLU A 63 -19.96 3.83 -2.25
C GLU A 63 -20.82 3.73 -0.98
N LEU A 64 -21.40 4.86 -0.56
CA LEU A 64 -22.42 4.85 0.48
C LEU A 64 -23.75 4.41 -0.11
N ALA A 65 -24.65 3.93 0.75
CA ALA A 65 -26.02 3.58 0.39
C ALA A 65 -26.78 4.73 -0.32
N ASP A 66 -26.38 5.98 -0.08
CA ASP A 66 -26.89 7.19 -0.74
C ASP A 66 -26.27 7.48 -2.12
N GLY A 67 -25.46 6.57 -2.68
CA GLY A 67 -24.80 6.74 -3.99
C GLY A 67 -23.64 7.74 -4.00
N ARG A 68 -23.24 8.26 -2.84
CA ARG A 68 -22.09 9.17 -2.70
C ARG A 68 -20.82 8.36 -2.46
N THR A 69 -19.74 8.68 -3.16
CA THR A 69 -18.41 8.13 -2.89
C THR A 69 -17.81 8.83 -1.67
N LEU A 70 -17.50 8.08 -0.60
CA LEU A 70 -16.82 8.63 0.59
C LEU A 70 -15.32 8.84 0.36
N GLY A 71 -14.74 8.04 -0.54
CA GLY A 71 -13.30 8.00 -0.78
C GLY A 71 -12.86 6.64 -1.32
N ARG A 72 -11.55 6.38 -1.29
CA ARG A 72 -10.96 5.09 -1.65
C ARG A 72 -10.76 4.25 -0.39
N ARG A 73 -11.11 2.96 -0.43
CA ARG A 73 -10.77 2.04 0.66
C ARG A 73 -9.51 1.30 0.29
N PHE A 74 -8.55 1.31 1.20
CA PHE A 74 -7.47 0.35 1.16
C PHE A 74 -7.87 -0.87 1.99
N ARG A 75 -7.74 -2.06 1.42
CA ARG A 75 -7.94 -3.32 2.13
C ARG A 75 -6.58 -3.97 2.34
N LEU A 76 -6.35 -4.52 3.54
CA LEU A 76 -5.17 -5.33 3.80
C LEU A 76 -5.16 -6.49 2.80
N SER A 77 -4.22 -6.44 1.89
CA SER A 77 -4.05 -7.40 0.80
C SER A 77 -3.12 -8.52 1.25
N ALA A 78 -2.00 -8.16 1.88
CA ALA A 78 -1.04 -9.11 2.40
C ALA A 78 -0.31 -8.57 3.64
N VAL A 79 0.20 -9.47 4.46
CA VAL A 79 1.21 -9.15 5.49
C VAL A 79 2.46 -9.93 5.12
N LEU A 80 3.57 -9.23 5.01
CA LEU A 80 4.88 -9.77 4.64
C LEU A 80 5.72 -9.83 5.92
N ASP A 81 5.97 -11.02 6.44
CA ASP A 81 6.81 -11.24 7.61
C ASP A 81 8.16 -11.87 7.23
N PHE A 82 9.23 -11.07 7.27
CA PHE A 82 10.60 -11.47 6.91
C PHE A 82 11.24 -12.46 7.89
N ARG A 83 10.54 -12.90 8.94
CA ARG A 83 10.97 -14.08 9.73
C ARG A 83 10.67 -15.37 8.99
N GLU A 84 9.76 -15.34 8.02
CA GLU A 84 9.50 -16.47 7.12
C GLU A 84 10.67 -16.61 6.13
N SER A 85 11.33 -17.76 6.15
CA SER A 85 12.55 -18.00 5.38
C SER A 85 12.32 -17.95 3.86
N ASP A 86 11.12 -18.29 3.40
CA ASP A 86 10.75 -18.33 1.97
C ASP A 86 10.19 -17.01 1.44
N LEU A 87 9.94 -16.02 2.31
CA LEU A 87 9.28 -14.79 1.90
C LEU A 87 10.13 -13.96 0.94
N TRP A 88 11.45 -13.91 1.18
CA TRP A 88 12.39 -13.19 0.32
C TRP A 88 12.34 -13.70 -1.12
N ASP A 89 12.42 -15.02 -1.27
CA ASP A 89 12.40 -15.69 -2.57
C ASP A 89 11.04 -15.52 -3.24
N ARG A 90 9.94 -15.69 -2.50
CA ARG A 90 8.59 -15.46 -3.00
C ARG A 90 8.40 -14.03 -3.51
N LEU A 91 8.85 -13.02 -2.78
CA LEU A 91 8.74 -11.63 -3.18
C LEU A 91 9.62 -11.30 -4.39
N ALA A 92 10.80 -11.92 -4.51
CA ALA A 92 11.65 -11.80 -5.68
C ALA A 92 10.97 -12.41 -6.92
N GLN A 93 10.38 -13.61 -6.80
CA GLN A 93 9.60 -14.24 -7.86
C GLN A 93 8.38 -13.40 -8.26
N GLU A 94 7.64 -12.85 -7.29
CA GLU A 94 6.51 -11.94 -7.57
C GLU A 94 6.98 -10.65 -8.25
N LEU A 95 8.15 -10.12 -7.89
CA LEU A 95 8.73 -8.94 -8.53
C LEU A 95 9.11 -9.22 -9.99
N GLU A 96 9.70 -10.38 -10.26
CA GLU A 96 10.03 -10.82 -11.63
C GLU A 96 8.76 -11.03 -12.46
N ALA A 97 7.74 -11.68 -11.89
CA ALA A 97 6.45 -11.89 -12.54
C ALA A 97 5.71 -10.56 -12.81
N ALA A 98 5.85 -9.57 -11.94
CA ALA A 98 5.26 -8.24 -12.11
C ALA A 98 6.03 -7.36 -13.10
N GLY A 99 7.34 -7.59 -13.28
CA GLY A 99 8.21 -6.83 -14.18
C GLY A 99 8.42 -7.46 -15.57
N GLY A 100 7.98 -8.71 -15.76
CA GLY A 100 8.09 -9.45 -17.01
C GLY A 100 7.02 -9.05 -18.03
N GLY A 101 7.30 -8.00 -18.79
CA GLY A 101 6.66 -7.66 -20.07
C GLY A 101 7.69 -7.60 -21.18
#